data_AF-A0AAV4GV17-F1
#
_entry.id   AF-A0AAV4GV17-F1
#
_cell.length_a   1.000
_cell.length_b   1.000
_cell.length_c   1.000
_cell.angle_alpha   90.00
_cell.angle_beta   90.00
_cell.angle_gamma   90.00
#
_symmetry.space_group_name_H-M   'P 1'
#
loop_
_entity.id
_entity.type
_entity.pdbx_description
1 polymer ?
#
loop_
_entity_poly.entity_id
_entity_poly.type
_entity_poly.pdbx_seq_one_letter_code
_entity_poly.pdbx_strand_id
1 'polypeptide(L)'
;MVSLSPKYRPLVQREPPIKNTVMAWSKETWDTLRDAFERTGWSVFNNTAQNALTEILNSDHFTHVTHASDATSRQKAHFIEQHIILSDGKQLSLGFSQIACDDSETLLEKCVAFFKDLREVHCSEDDDVDGNECLKDVIRKMSCLLSDRAAVNKAFNSKMSAYKEELLDGEDCTMHFIFCNAHFMLALSSAAENALHNVEKQYFNDGSKLGRDSCSKSSNFSTATESAALRLIRLAAEVLGPRGDEKSGCRQEWLSFCSSKGIKSTFTSYRANRFNNLFQNATALRHKDTIYLFLNEFVSHSNLKLQSIVADLEDPRIITSISALSFLHVCLTEPNWKLMNSSKSYADFHLYVKKMKEAFIAWQSDDFDIHACSTLSVFDDFPSSVSDTSVVTNFLSGSKFDSSSFLHCLKEIVRVREDALKRQLSDFLLMLLIFLRLVL
;
A
#
# COMPACT_ATOMS: atom_id res chain seq x y z
N MET A 1 -5.32 42.95 26.55
CA MET A 1 -5.11 41.53 26.20
C MET A 1 -5.82 40.70 27.27
N VAL A 2 -7.03 40.22 26.99
CA VAL A 2 -7.83 39.46 27.96
C VAL A 2 -7.72 37.99 27.57
N SER A 3 -7.04 37.20 28.41
CA SER A 3 -6.94 35.75 28.29
C SER A 3 -8.20 35.11 28.84
N LEU A 4 -9.01 34.49 27.98
CA LEU A 4 -10.15 33.68 28.39
C LEU A 4 -9.76 32.19 28.30
N SER A 5 -9.36 31.61 29.42
CA SER A 5 -9.17 30.17 29.56
C SER A 5 -10.41 29.57 30.24
N PRO A 6 -11.10 28.59 29.65
CA PRO A 6 -12.25 27.98 30.31
C PRO A 6 -11.80 27.10 31.50
N LYS A 7 -12.38 27.36 32.67
CA LYS A 7 -12.33 26.47 33.85
C LYS A 7 -13.36 25.37 33.70
N TYR A 8 -12.93 24.11 33.66
CA TYR A 8 -13.83 22.96 33.75
C TYR A 8 -14.16 22.65 35.22
N ARG A 9 -15.46 22.45 35.51
CA ARG A 9 -15.93 21.63 36.64
C ARG A 9 -16.59 20.38 36.07
N PRO A 10 -16.30 19.18 36.60
CA PRO A 10 -16.98 17.97 36.15
C PRO A 10 -18.38 17.94 36.77
N LEU A 11 -19.40 17.82 35.93
CA LEU A 11 -20.74 17.43 36.36
C LEU A 11 -20.99 16.01 35.86
N VAL A 12 -20.87 15.05 36.79
CA VAL A 12 -21.51 13.76 36.66
C VAL A 12 -22.97 13.96 37.04
N GLN A 13 -23.87 13.97 36.06
CA GLN A 13 -25.27 13.66 36.29
C GLN A 13 -25.88 13.11 34.99
N ARG A 14 -26.45 11.90 35.07
CA ARG A 14 -27.22 11.30 33.98
C ARG A 14 -28.57 12.01 33.93
N GLU A 15 -28.83 12.74 32.86
CA GLU A 15 -30.18 13.22 32.50
C GLU A 15 -30.65 12.57 31.18
N PRO A 16 -31.95 12.28 31.03
CA PRO A 16 -32.53 11.67 29.83
C PRO A 16 -32.54 12.65 28.63
N PRO A 17 -32.74 12.19 27.39
CA PRO A 17 -32.52 13.00 26.19
C PRO A 17 -33.49 14.19 26.15
N ILE A 18 -32.92 15.41 26.19
CA ILE A 18 -33.66 16.65 25.99
C ILE A 18 -33.52 17.10 24.53
N LYS A 19 -34.67 17.50 23.97
CA LYS A 19 -34.94 18.02 22.63
C LYS A 19 -33.86 18.97 22.09
N ASN A 20 -33.58 18.81 20.79
CA ASN A 20 -32.78 19.69 19.93
C ASN A 20 -32.83 21.16 20.33
N THR A 21 -31.71 21.69 20.80
CA THR A 21 -31.43 23.13 20.81
C THR A 21 -30.55 23.43 19.60
N VAL A 22 -31.18 23.85 18.50
CA VAL A 22 -30.45 24.48 17.39
C VAL A 22 -29.96 25.82 17.92
N MET A 23 -28.64 25.99 18.07
CA MET A 23 -28.07 27.30 18.34
C MET A 23 -28.32 28.20 17.14
N ALA A 24 -29.21 29.18 17.29
CA ALA A 24 -29.39 30.24 16.33
C ALA A 24 -28.17 31.17 16.40
N TRP A 25 -27.45 31.29 15.29
CA TRP A 25 -26.33 32.19 15.15
C TRP A 25 -26.83 33.64 15.21
N SER A 26 -26.10 34.52 15.91
CA SER A 26 -26.47 35.94 15.96
C SER A 26 -26.42 36.54 14.56
N LYS A 27 -27.25 37.56 14.30
CA LYS A 27 -27.27 38.27 13.02
C LYS A 27 -25.88 38.80 12.65
N GLU A 28 -25.14 39.28 13.63
CA GLU A 28 -23.76 39.77 13.47
C GLU A 28 -22.78 38.66 13.05
N THR A 29 -22.98 37.43 13.52
CA THR A 29 -22.18 36.27 13.09
C THR A 29 -22.56 35.82 11.68
N TRP A 30 -23.86 35.88 11.34
CA TRP A 30 -24.34 35.65 9.97
C TRP A 30 -23.81 36.67 8.98
N ASP A 31 -23.76 37.95 9.36
CA ASP A 31 -23.28 39.03 8.52
C ASP A 31 -21.75 38.94 8.35
N THR A 32 -21.01 38.55 9.40
CA THR A 32 -19.55 38.31 9.31
C THR A 32 -19.20 37.10 8.45
N LEU A 33 -19.97 36.00 8.54
CA LEU A 33 -19.79 34.84 7.67
C LEU A 33 -20.11 35.17 6.21
N ARG A 34 -21.20 35.90 5.98
CA ARG A 34 -21.60 36.34 4.63
C ARG A 34 -20.55 37.27 4.02
N ASP A 35 -20.05 38.24 4.77
CA ASP A 35 -18.98 39.15 4.33
C ASP A 35 -17.66 38.39 4.07
N ALA A 36 -17.37 37.34 4.84
CA ALA A 36 -16.24 36.44 4.58
C ALA A 36 -16.41 35.62 3.29
N PHE A 37 -17.61 35.12 3.01
CA PHE A 37 -17.93 34.36 1.79
C PHE A 37 -17.99 35.24 0.54
N GLU A 38 -18.52 36.47 0.64
CA GLU A 38 -18.62 37.42 -0.47
C GLU A 38 -17.25 38.01 -0.87
N ARG A 39 -16.34 38.21 0.09
CA ARG A 39 -14.98 38.73 -0.18
C ARG A 39 -13.99 37.69 -0.69
N THR A 40 -14.23 36.39 -0.45
CA THR A 40 -13.29 35.33 -0.83
C THR A 40 -13.49 34.78 -2.24
N GLY A 41 -14.38 35.37 -3.05
CA GLY A 41 -14.45 35.08 -4.48
C GLY A 41 -14.73 33.60 -4.79
N TRP A 42 -15.56 32.93 -4.00
CA TRP A 42 -15.95 31.52 -4.21
C TRP A 42 -16.91 31.30 -5.39
N SER A 43 -17.21 32.34 -6.19
CA SER A 43 -17.97 32.20 -7.44
C SER A 43 -17.28 31.30 -8.49
N VAL A 44 -16.04 30.88 -8.24
CA VAL A 44 -15.32 29.89 -9.06
C VAL A 44 -15.89 28.47 -8.90
N PHE A 45 -16.54 28.13 -7.78
CA PHE A 45 -16.92 26.75 -7.47
C PHE A 45 -18.34 26.33 -7.80
N ASN A 46 -19.24 27.24 -8.20
CA ASN A 46 -20.64 26.84 -8.40
C ASN A 46 -21.02 26.51 -9.86
N ASN A 47 -20.25 26.97 -10.85
CA ASN A 47 -20.46 26.61 -12.27
C ASN A 47 -19.19 26.02 -12.91
N THR A 48 -18.00 26.49 -12.55
CA THR A 48 -16.74 26.01 -13.16
C THR A 48 -16.33 24.62 -12.66
N ALA A 49 -16.58 24.30 -11.38
CA ALA A 49 -16.28 22.98 -10.83
C ALA A 49 -17.22 21.90 -11.37
N GLN A 50 -18.50 22.25 -11.58
CA GLN A 50 -19.49 21.36 -12.18
C GLN A 50 -19.20 21.13 -13.66
N ASN A 51 -18.86 22.18 -14.42
CA ASN A 51 -18.43 22.04 -15.81
C ASN A 51 -17.10 21.27 -15.96
N ALA A 52 -16.13 21.47 -15.06
CA ALA A 52 -14.89 20.72 -15.06
C ALA A 52 -15.09 19.25 -14.64
N LEU A 53 -16.00 18.97 -13.70
CA LEU A 53 -16.42 17.60 -13.36
C LEU A 53 -17.11 16.94 -14.56
N THR A 54 -18.02 17.62 -15.23
CA THR A 54 -18.70 17.12 -16.44
C THR A 54 -17.71 16.89 -17.58
N GLU A 55 -16.75 17.78 -17.83
CA GLU A 55 -15.72 17.62 -18.87
C GLU A 55 -14.74 16.46 -18.56
N ILE A 56 -14.44 16.24 -17.27
CA ILE A 56 -13.58 15.14 -16.80
C ILE A 56 -14.31 13.80 -16.82
N LEU A 57 -15.59 13.77 -16.44
CA LEU A 57 -16.43 12.56 -16.40
C LEU A 57 -16.87 12.14 -17.81
N ASN A 58 -17.10 13.09 -18.73
CA ASN A 58 -17.42 12.80 -20.14
C ASN A 58 -16.20 12.40 -20.98
N SER A 59 -15.01 12.41 -20.39
CA SER A 59 -13.79 11.92 -21.03
C SER A 59 -13.47 10.52 -20.53
N ASP A 60 -12.93 9.64 -21.38
CA ASP A 60 -12.41 8.30 -21.01
C ASP A 60 -11.24 8.34 -20.00
N HIS A 61 -11.04 9.47 -19.30
CA HIS A 61 -9.91 9.76 -18.41
C HIS A 61 -10.19 9.48 -16.93
N PHE A 62 -11.30 8.85 -16.58
CA PHE A 62 -11.56 8.44 -15.20
C PHE A 62 -11.23 6.95 -14.95
N THR A 63 -10.32 6.69 -14.01
CA THR A 63 -9.82 5.34 -13.73
C THR A 63 -10.55 4.71 -12.54
N HIS A 64 -10.56 5.38 -11.38
CA HIS A 64 -11.10 4.78 -10.14
C HIS A 64 -11.65 5.77 -9.10
N VAL A 65 -12.73 5.38 -8.43
CA VAL A 65 -13.31 6.07 -7.25
C VAL A 65 -12.73 5.46 -5.97
N THR A 66 -12.27 6.29 -5.03
CA THR A 66 -11.83 5.86 -3.70
C THR A 66 -12.64 6.54 -2.59
N HIS A 67 -13.02 5.75 -1.59
CA HIS A 67 -13.72 6.20 -0.39
C HIS A 67 -12.82 6.05 0.85
N ALA A 68 -12.65 7.11 1.64
CA ALA A 68 -11.85 7.11 2.87
C ALA A 68 -12.71 7.55 4.07
N SER A 69 -12.89 6.67 5.05
CA SER A 69 -13.79 6.91 6.21
C SER A 69 -13.08 7.33 7.51
N ASP A 70 -11.77 7.55 7.50
CA ASP A 70 -10.98 7.76 8.75
C ASP A 70 -10.77 9.23 9.14
N ALA A 71 -11.77 10.10 8.90
CA ALA A 71 -11.69 11.51 9.29
C ALA A 71 -12.58 11.78 10.52
N THR A 72 -11.99 11.73 11.72
CA THR A 72 -12.65 12.22 12.95
C THR A 72 -12.17 13.63 13.29
N SER A 73 -13.08 14.59 13.39
CA SER A 73 -12.72 15.96 13.78
C SER A 73 -12.35 16.03 15.27
N ARG A 74 -11.69 17.13 15.65
CA ARG A 74 -11.42 17.45 17.06
C ARG A 74 -12.68 17.56 17.93
N GLN A 75 -13.85 17.73 17.29
CA GLN A 75 -15.16 17.79 17.94
C GLN A 75 -15.89 16.44 17.94
N LYS A 76 -15.20 15.34 17.59
CA LYS A 76 -15.75 13.97 17.48
C LYS A 76 -16.85 13.83 16.43
N ALA A 77 -16.91 14.72 15.45
CA ALA A 77 -17.74 14.51 14.27
C ALA A 77 -16.99 13.62 13.29
N HIS A 78 -17.70 12.65 12.73
CA HIS A 78 -17.16 11.71 11.74
C HIS A 78 -17.43 12.23 10.33
N PHE A 79 -16.44 12.12 9.46
CA PHE A 79 -16.51 12.54 8.08
C PHE A 79 -16.06 11.42 7.16
N ILE A 80 -16.74 11.35 6.03
CA ILE A 80 -16.34 10.57 4.87
C ILE A 80 -15.66 11.52 3.91
N GLU A 81 -14.49 11.14 3.40
CA GLU A 81 -13.83 11.81 2.30
C GLU A 81 -13.94 10.97 1.03
N GLN A 82 -14.27 11.63 -0.07
CA GLN A 82 -14.46 11.00 -1.38
C GLN A 82 -13.46 11.55 -2.37
N HIS A 83 -12.80 10.65 -3.10
CA HIS A 83 -11.78 11.01 -4.09
C HIS A 83 -12.00 10.30 -5.42
N ILE A 84 -11.74 11.03 -6.50
CA ILE A 84 -11.68 10.55 -7.88
C ILE A 84 -10.22 10.53 -8.30
N ILE A 85 -9.74 9.41 -8.84
CA ILE A 85 -8.40 9.30 -9.43
C ILE A 85 -8.51 9.28 -10.95
N LEU A 86 -7.88 10.25 -11.59
CA LEU A 86 -7.84 10.41 -13.05
C LEU A 86 -6.79 9.48 -13.69
N SER A 87 -6.88 9.29 -15.00
CA SER A 87 -5.98 8.43 -15.79
C SER A 87 -4.54 8.91 -15.80
N ASP A 88 -4.31 10.19 -15.53
CA ASP A 88 -2.98 10.78 -15.34
C ASP A 88 -2.44 10.62 -13.90
N GLY A 89 -3.19 9.93 -13.03
CA GLY A 89 -2.85 9.70 -11.63
C GLY A 89 -3.13 10.87 -10.69
N LYS A 90 -3.72 11.97 -11.17
CA LYS A 90 -4.16 13.06 -10.29
C LYS A 90 -5.36 12.63 -9.45
N GLN A 91 -5.38 13.11 -8.22
CA GLN A 91 -6.46 12.88 -7.26
C GLN A 91 -7.29 14.15 -7.11
N LEU A 92 -8.60 14.04 -7.35
CA LEU A 92 -9.59 15.08 -7.09
C LEU A 92 -10.35 14.73 -5.82
N SER A 93 -10.28 15.60 -4.82
CA SER A 93 -11.15 15.51 -3.65
C SER A 93 -12.52 16.09 -4.00
N LEU A 94 -13.57 15.34 -3.70
CA LEU A 94 -14.96 15.78 -3.86
C LEU A 94 -15.54 16.35 -2.56
N GLY A 95 -14.67 16.58 -1.57
CA GLY A 95 -15.02 17.14 -0.28
C GLY A 95 -15.34 16.09 0.78
N PHE A 96 -15.96 16.56 1.86
CA PHE A 96 -16.27 15.78 3.05
C PHE A 96 -17.77 15.72 3.30
N SER A 97 -18.28 14.53 3.54
CA SER A 97 -19.64 14.30 4.00
C SER A 97 -19.64 13.96 5.48
N GLN A 98 -20.30 14.78 6.30
CA GLN A 98 -20.48 14.46 7.71
C GLN A 98 -21.42 13.25 7.86
N ILE A 99 -21.05 12.32 8.73
CA ILE A 99 -21.91 11.19 9.11
C ILE A 99 -22.29 11.30 10.58
N ALA A 100 -23.56 10.99 10.86
CA ALA A 100 -24.13 11.06 12.21
C ALA A 100 -23.58 9.93 13.09
N CYS A 101 -23.43 8.74 12.50
CA CYS A 101 -22.88 7.55 13.12
C CYS A 101 -21.96 6.84 12.12
N ASP A 102 -20.84 6.30 12.60
CA ASP A 102 -19.96 5.43 11.83
C ASP A 102 -20.45 3.98 11.95
N ASP A 103 -21.63 3.71 11.40
CA ASP A 103 -22.18 2.36 11.26
C ASP A 103 -22.29 1.95 9.80
N SER A 104 -22.32 0.63 9.58
CA SER A 104 -22.27 0.06 8.23
C SER A 104 -23.43 0.46 7.32
N GLU A 105 -24.60 0.80 7.89
CA GLU A 105 -25.78 1.20 7.10
C GLU A 105 -25.59 2.63 6.61
N THR A 106 -25.25 3.53 7.53
CA THR A 106 -25.00 4.95 7.24
C THR A 106 -23.89 5.11 6.20
N LEU A 107 -22.82 4.32 6.30
CA LEU A 107 -21.73 4.32 5.31
C LEU A 107 -22.22 3.87 3.92
N LEU A 108 -23.06 2.83 3.85
CA LEU A 108 -23.63 2.35 2.58
C LEU A 108 -24.56 3.37 1.96
N GLU A 109 -25.50 3.92 2.74
CA GLU A 109 -26.44 4.94 2.27
C GLU A 109 -25.69 6.13 1.68
N LYS A 110 -24.62 6.59 2.34
CA LYS A 110 -23.78 7.70 1.85
C LYS A 110 -23.01 7.36 0.59
N CYS A 111 -22.49 6.14 0.47
CA CYS A 111 -21.85 5.68 -0.76
C CYS A 111 -22.85 5.60 -1.91
N VAL A 112 -24.03 5.03 -1.69
CA VAL A 112 -25.07 4.89 -2.71
C VAL A 112 -25.60 6.25 -3.15
N ALA A 113 -25.85 7.17 -2.22
CA ALA A 113 -26.23 8.54 -2.54
C ALA A 113 -25.17 9.20 -3.43
N PHE A 114 -23.90 9.05 -3.05
CA PHE A 114 -22.79 9.58 -3.84
C PHE A 114 -22.70 9.00 -5.26
N PHE A 115 -22.93 7.68 -5.45
CA PHE A 115 -22.96 7.13 -6.81
C PHE A 115 -24.12 7.66 -7.65
N LYS A 116 -25.27 7.93 -7.04
CA LYS A 116 -26.40 8.57 -7.72
C LYS A 116 -26.07 10.00 -8.11
N ASP A 117 -25.42 10.76 -7.23
CA ASP A 117 -24.95 12.10 -7.52
C ASP A 117 -23.93 12.09 -8.67
N LEU A 118 -22.96 11.15 -8.66
CA LEU A 118 -22.01 10.98 -9.76
C LEU A 118 -22.70 10.62 -11.07
N ARG A 119 -23.70 9.74 -11.04
CA ARG A 119 -24.51 9.40 -12.21
C ARG A 119 -25.21 10.63 -12.78
N GLU A 120 -25.81 11.47 -11.93
CA GLU A 120 -26.49 12.69 -12.36
C GLU A 120 -25.54 13.71 -13.02
N VAL A 121 -24.26 13.72 -12.62
CA VAL A 121 -23.25 14.59 -13.24
C VAL A 121 -22.64 13.96 -14.50
N HIS A 122 -22.48 12.64 -14.54
CA HIS A 122 -21.81 11.89 -15.62
C HIS A 122 -22.74 11.58 -16.79
N CYS A 123 -24.04 11.44 -16.55
CA CYS A 123 -25.00 11.12 -17.59
C CYS A 123 -25.85 12.35 -17.91
N SER A 124 -25.62 12.92 -19.09
CA SER A 124 -26.38 14.08 -19.57
C SER A 124 -27.84 13.68 -19.83
N GLU A 125 -28.79 14.60 -19.66
CA GLU A 125 -30.20 14.35 -19.98
C GLU A 125 -30.44 14.02 -21.47
N ASP A 126 -29.45 14.28 -22.33
CA ASP A 126 -29.51 14.12 -23.79
C ASP A 126 -28.95 12.78 -24.30
N ASP A 127 -28.36 11.94 -23.43
CA ASP A 127 -27.84 10.63 -23.82
C ASP A 127 -28.94 9.55 -23.67
N ASP A 128 -29.27 8.84 -24.76
CA ASP A 128 -30.16 7.65 -24.80
C ASP A 128 -29.62 6.45 -23.97
N VAL A 129 -28.63 6.66 -23.10
CA VAL A 129 -28.02 5.65 -22.26
C VAL A 129 -28.92 5.40 -21.06
N ASP A 130 -29.30 4.14 -20.84
CA ASP A 130 -30.02 3.73 -19.64
C ASP A 130 -29.23 4.19 -18.40
N GLY A 131 -29.82 5.08 -17.60
CA GLY A 131 -29.19 5.63 -16.39
C GLY A 131 -28.74 4.55 -15.40
N ASN A 132 -29.27 3.32 -15.50
CA ASN A 132 -28.74 2.17 -14.78
C ASN A 132 -27.38 1.70 -15.29
N GLU A 133 -27.14 1.64 -16.61
CA GLU A 133 -25.84 1.23 -17.15
C GLU A 133 -24.72 2.24 -16.81
N CYS A 134 -25.05 3.52 -16.78
CA CYS A 134 -24.16 4.58 -16.29
C CYS A 134 -23.74 4.36 -14.84
N LEU A 135 -24.71 4.07 -13.97
CA LEU A 135 -24.47 3.78 -12.56
C LEU A 135 -23.65 2.49 -12.39
N LYS A 136 -23.93 1.46 -13.19
CA LYS A 136 -23.15 0.21 -13.22
C LYS A 136 -21.69 0.50 -13.60
N ASP A 137 -21.44 1.34 -14.60
CA ASP A 137 -20.08 1.72 -15.01
C ASP A 137 -19.30 2.46 -13.90
N VAL A 138 -19.93 3.44 -13.24
CA VAL A 138 -19.34 4.14 -12.09
C VAL A 138 -18.97 3.15 -10.97
N ILE A 139 -19.84 2.18 -10.70
CA ILE A 139 -19.65 1.19 -9.64
C ILE A 139 -18.60 0.13 -10.01
N ARG A 140 -18.51 -0.26 -11.30
CA ARG A 140 -17.45 -1.13 -11.85
C ARG A 140 -16.06 -0.48 -11.73
N LYS A 141 -15.98 0.84 -11.92
CA LYS A 141 -14.73 1.63 -11.77
C LYS A 141 -14.34 1.88 -10.32
N MET A 142 -15.22 1.63 -9.35
CA MET A 142 -14.93 1.83 -7.94
C MET A 142 -13.86 0.84 -7.44
N SER A 143 -12.71 1.36 -7.01
CA SER A 143 -11.67 0.60 -6.32
C SER A 143 -11.66 0.99 -4.83
N CYS A 144 -12.63 0.54 -4.06
CA CYS A 144 -12.57 0.80 -2.63
C CYS A 144 -11.41 0.03 -1.97
N LEU A 145 -10.54 0.75 -1.28
CA LEU A 145 -9.69 0.16 -0.25
C LEU A 145 -10.54 0.03 1.02
N LEU A 146 -11.41 -0.96 1.01
CA LEU A 146 -12.28 -1.30 2.12
C LEU A 146 -11.45 -1.86 3.27
N SER A 147 -11.06 -1.01 4.21
CA SER A 147 -10.38 -1.42 5.45
C SER A 147 -11.21 -2.51 6.14
N ASP A 148 -10.66 -3.68 6.41
CA ASP A 148 -11.34 -4.77 7.13
C ASP A 148 -11.06 -4.73 8.65
N ARG A 149 -10.40 -3.68 9.12
CA ARG A 149 -9.83 -3.64 10.49
C ARG A 149 -10.89 -3.53 11.58
N ALA A 150 -11.99 -2.84 11.31
CA ALA A 150 -13.08 -2.61 12.26
C ALA A 150 -14.29 -3.47 11.90
N ALA A 151 -15.04 -3.94 12.91
CA ALA A 151 -16.25 -4.72 12.71
C ALA A 151 -17.30 -3.98 11.85
N VAL A 152 -17.39 -2.66 12.02
CA VAL A 152 -18.24 -1.78 11.19
C VAL A 152 -17.85 -1.87 9.72
N ASN A 153 -16.55 -1.76 9.41
CA ASN A 153 -16.12 -1.83 8.02
C ASN A 153 -16.31 -3.23 7.43
N LYS A 154 -16.10 -4.31 8.21
CA LYS A 154 -16.42 -5.67 7.73
C LYS A 154 -17.90 -5.79 7.34
N ALA A 155 -18.80 -5.27 8.18
CA ALA A 155 -20.24 -5.27 7.91
C ALA A 155 -20.60 -4.38 6.71
N PHE A 156 -19.97 -3.20 6.59
CA PHE A 156 -20.12 -2.32 5.43
C PHE A 156 -19.67 -3.01 4.15
N ASN A 157 -18.53 -3.70 4.16
CA ASN A 157 -18.00 -4.43 3.00
C ASN A 157 -18.97 -5.52 2.55
N SER A 158 -19.50 -6.32 3.47
CA SER A 158 -20.51 -7.33 3.16
C SER A 158 -21.75 -6.72 2.50
N LYS A 159 -22.25 -5.59 3.02
CA LYS A 159 -23.42 -4.91 2.46
C LYS A 159 -23.14 -4.29 1.10
N MET A 160 -21.97 -3.67 0.93
CA MET A 160 -21.55 -3.10 -0.35
C MET A 160 -21.40 -4.21 -1.40
N SER A 161 -20.83 -5.36 -1.05
CA SER A 161 -20.76 -6.52 -1.95
C SER A 161 -22.15 -7.02 -2.36
N ALA A 162 -23.08 -7.13 -1.41
CA ALA A 162 -24.46 -7.54 -1.72
C ALA A 162 -25.17 -6.54 -2.65
N TYR A 163 -25.04 -5.23 -2.37
CA TYR A 163 -25.59 -4.18 -3.23
C TYR A 163 -25.03 -4.23 -4.65
N LYS A 164 -23.73 -4.51 -4.79
CA LYS A 164 -23.09 -4.66 -6.09
C LYS A 164 -23.49 -5.93 -6.81
N GLU A 165 -23.62 -7.05 -6.10
CA GLU A 165 -24.09 -8.32 -6.68
C GLU A 165 -25.50 -8.15 -7.25
N GLU A 166 -26.38 -7.48 -6.52
CA GLU A 166 -27.74 -7.14 -6.97
C GLU A 166 -27.73 -6.21 -8.19
N LEU A 167 -26.88 -5.19 -8.20
CA LEU A 167 -26.89 -4.16 -9.25
C LEU A 167 -26.14 -4.57 -10.52
N LEU A 168 -25.09 -5.39 -10.38
CA LEU A 168 -24.21 -5.80 -11.47
C LEU A 168 -24.49 -7.23 -11.93
N ASP A 169 -25.59 -7.85 -11.49
CA ASP A 169 -25.95 -9.23 -11.83
C ASP A 169 -24.80 -10.23 -11.57
N GLY A 170 -24.00 -9.98 -10.53
CA GLY A 170 -22.81 -10.78 -10.17
C GLY A 170 -21.51 -10.46 -10.92
N GLU A 171 -21.43 -9.40 -11.73
CA GLU A 171 -20.27 -9.09 -12.57
C GLU A 171 -19.09 -8.35 -11.87
N ASP A 172 -19.18 -7.94 -10.60
CA ASP A 172 -18.09 -7.17 -9.96
C ASP A 172 -16.86 -8.01 -9.56
N CYS A 173 -16.04 -8.30 -10.56
CA CYS A 173 -14.79 -9.00 -10.39
C CYS A 173 -13.64 -8.08 -9.96
N THR A 174 -13.73 -6.77 -10.19
CA THR A 174 -12.62 -5.80 -10.00
C THR A 174 -12.30 -5.57 -8.52
N MET A 175 -13.33 -5.41 -7.69
CA MET A 175 -13.13 -5.20 -6.26
C MET A 175 -12.65 -6.45 -5.54
N HIS A 176 -13.27 -7.60 -5.87
CA HIS A 176 -12.83 -8.89 -5.38
C HIS A 176 -11.37 -9.16 -5.78
N PHE A 177 -11.02 -8.85 -7.03
CA PHE A 177 -9.65 -8.93 -7.54
C PHE A 177 -8.65 -8.10 -6.73
N ILE A 178 -8.93 -6.81 -6.51
CA ILE A 178 -8.05 -5.92 -5.74
C ILE A 178 -7.95 -6.41 -4.30
N PHE A 179 -9.08 -6.82 -3.70
CA PHE A 179 -9.13 -7.33 -2.33
C PHE A 179 -8.24 -8.57 -2.17
N CYS A 180 -8.44 -9.61 -2.99
CA CYS A 180 -7.68 -10.85 -2.96
C CYS A 180 -6.19 -10.61 -3.14
N ASN A 181 -5.82 -9.77 -4.12
CA ASN A 181 -4.42 -9.47 -4.37
C ASN A 181 -3.77 -8.61 -3.27
N ALA A 182 -4.47 -7.62 -2.73
CA ALA A 182 -3.95 -6.81 -1.62
C ALA A 182 -3.72 -7.68 -0.38
N HIS A 183 -4.65 -8.58 -0.06
CA HIS A 183 -4.49 -9.53 1.04
C HIS A 183 -3.39 -10.55 0.79
N PHE A 184 -3.25 -11.02 -0.45
CA PHE A 184 -2.13 -11.87 -0.85
C PHE A 184 -0.79 -11.15 -0.63
N MET A 185 -0.63 -9.92 -1.12
CA MET A 185 0.60 -9.14 -0.96
C MET A 185 0.91 -8.80 0.51
N LEU A 186 -0.13 -8.52 1.31
CA LEU A 186 0.04 -8.33 2.75
C LEU A 186 0.50 -9.63 3.42
N ALA A 187 -0.19 -10.74 3.16
CA ALA A 187 0.19 -12.05 3.67
C ALA A 187 1.60 -12.46 3.24
N LEU A 188 2.01 -12.11 2.02
CA LEU A 188 3.35 -12.33 1.49
C LEU A 188 4.41 -11.59 2.30
N SER A 189 4.17 -10.33 2.66
CA SER A 189 5.07 -9.50 3.46
C SER A 189 5.19 -10.02 4.90
N SER A 190 4.07 -10.34 5.54
CA SER A 190 4.05 -10.90 6.91
C SER A 190 4.67 -12.30 6.97
N ALA A 191 4.44 -13.13 5.95
CA ALA A 191 5.09 -14.44 5.82
C ALA A 191 6.61 -14.30 5.69
N ALA A 192 7.08 -13.31 4.92
CA ALA A 192 8.51 -13.05 4.77
C ALA A 192 9.14 -12.67 6.11
N GLU A 193 8.53 -11.76 6.86
CA GLU A 193 9.01 -11.34 8.17
C GLU A 193 9.10 -12.51 9.16
N ASN A 194 8.06 -13.35 9.22
CA ASN A 194 8.06 -14.54 10.07
C ASN A 194 9.14 -15.56 9.67
N ALA A 195 9.30 -15.80 8.36
CA ALA A 195 10.34 -16.69 7.85
C ALA A 195 11.74 -16.17 8.20
N LEU A 196 11.98 -14.87 8.01
CA LEU A 196 13.25 -14.23 8.37
C LEU A 196 13.52 -14.31 9.87
N HIS A 197 12.52 -14.10 10.72
CA HIS A 197 12.67 -14.34 12.16
C HIS A 197 13.09 -15.77 12.49
N ASN A 198 12.54 -16.77 11.80
CA ASN A 198 12.89 -18.17 12.01
C ASN A 198 14.31 -18.48 11.55
N VAL A 199 14.73 -17.94 10.41
CA VAL A 199 16.13 -18.02 9.95
C VAL A 199 17.06 -17.36 10.99
N GLU A 200 16.73 -16.15 11.43
CA GLU A 200 17.58 -15.39 12.36
C GLU A 200 17.68 -16.05 13.76
N LYS A 201 16.61 -16.72 14.21
CA LYS A 201 16.62 -17.53 15.45
C LYS A 201 17.69 -18.62 15.44
N GLN A 202 18.00 -19.20 14.29
CA GLN A 202 19.05 -20.22 14.19
C GLN A 202 20.41 -19.63 14.60
N TYR A 203 20.71 -18.40 14.16
CA TYR A 203 21.95 -17.71 14.55
C TYR A 203 21.99 -17.33 16.03
N PHE A 204 20.85 -16.94 16.62
CA PHE A 204 20.78 -16.62 18.05
C PHE A 204 20.98 -17.85 18.93
N ASN A 205 20.47 -19.01 18.51
CA ASN A 205 20.67 -20.28 19.22
C ASN A 205 22.15 -20.69 19.28
N ASP A 206 22.93 -20.29 18.26
CA ASP A 206 24.38 -20.49 18.22
C ASP A 206 25.16 -19.44 19.03
N GLY A 207 24.47 -18.61 19.83
CA GLY A 207 25.05 -17.54 20.64
C GLY A 207 25.54 -16.32 19.86
N SER A 208 25.30 -16.28 18.54
CA SER A 208 25.71 -15.19 17.68
C SER A 208 24.71 -14.03 17.68
N LYS A 209 25.22 -12.80 17.62
CA LYS A 209 24.41 -11.59 17.37
C LYS A 209 24.55 -11.14 15.92
N LEU A 210 23.54 -10.44 15.41
CA LEU A 210 23.47 -9.96 14.03
C LEU A 210 23.72 -8.46 13.93
N GLY A 211 24.58 -8.04 13.01
CA GLY A 211 24.81 -6.64 12.63
C GLY A 211 24.93 -5.70 13.82
N ARG A 212 24.04 -4.69 13.89
CA ARG A 212 24.03 -3.69 14.96
C ARG A 212 23.90 -4.30 16.36
N ASP A 213 23.29 -5.48 16.50
CA ASP A 213 22.99 -6.09 17.79
C ASP A 213 24.27 -6.65 18.43
N SER A 214 25.31 -6.85 17.63
CA SER A 214 26.69 -7.10 18.08
C SER A 214 27.36 -5.85 18.67
N CYS A 215 26.81 -4.65 18.46
CA CYS A 215 27.37 -3.39 18.95
C CYS A 215 26.90 -3.06 20.38
N SER A 216 27.84 -2.73 21.27
CA SER A 216 27.55 -2.35 22.67
C SER A 216 26.70 -1.08 22.79
N LYS A 217 26.79 -0.17 21.82
CA LYS A 217 26.01 1.09 21.77
C LYS A 217 24.53 0.86 21.51
N SER A 218 24.18 -0.31 20.96
CA SER A 218 22.82 -0.67 20.58
C SER A 218 22.12 -1.57 21.61
N SER A 219 22.77 -1.86 22.74
CA SER A 219 22.29 -2.81 23.76
C SER A 219 20.95 -2.45 24.39
N ASN A 220 20.58 -1.16 24.40
CA ASN A 220 19.32 -0.67 24.94
C ASN A 220 18.14 -0.75 23.96
N PHE A 221 18.38 -1.08 22.68
CA PHE A 221 17.32 -1.23 21.70
C PHE A 221 16.87 -2.70 21.66
N SER A 222 15.72 -2.98 22.27
CA SER A 222 15.09 -4.31 22.20
C SER A 222 14.83 -4.70 20.74
N THR A 223 15.35 -5.86 20.34
CA THR A 223 15.23 -6.45 18.99
C THR A 223 13.97 -7.28 18.81
N ALA A 224 13.08 -7.33 19.80
CA ALA A 224 12.08 -8.39 19.90
C ALA A 224 10.93 -8.33 18.87
N THR A 225 10.75 -7.21 18.14
CA THR A 225 9.53 -7.02 17.33
C THR A 225 9.72 -7.10 15.81
N GLU A 226 10.95 -7.02 15.28
CA GLU A 226 11.21 -7.09 13.83
C GLU A 226 12.52 -7.84 13.56
N SER A 227 12.63 -8.49 12.39
CA SER A 227 13.87 -9.15 11.95
C SER A 227 14.97 -8.12 11.62
N ALA A 228 16.24 -8.52 11.76
CA ALA A 228 17.38 -7.67 11.45
C ALA A 228 17.38 -7.20 9.98
N ALA A 229 16.93 -8.06 9.06
CA ALA A 229 16.71 -7.70 7.66
C ALA A 229 15.62 -6.63 7.48
N LEU A 230 14.43 -6.80 8.08
CA LEU A 230 13.36 -5.80 7.97
C LEU A 230 13.78 -4.45 8.55
N ARG A 231 14.47 -4.51 9.70
CA ARG A 231 15.03 -3.34 10.34
C ARG A 231 15.95 -2.58 9.40
N LEU A 232 16.92 -3.26 8.77
CA LEU A 232 17.85 -2.61 7.84
C LEU A 232 17.08 -1.93 6.69
N ILE A 233 16.10 -2.62 6.10
CA ILE A 233 15.24 -2.06 5.03
C ILE A 233 14.53 -0.80 5.50
N ARG A 234 13.88 -0.87 6.66
CA ARG A 234 13.11 0.23 7.23
C ARG A 234 14.01 1.42 7.54
N LEU A 235 15.13 1.20 8.23
CA LEU A 235 16.07 2.26 8.60
C LEU A 235 16.70 2.91 7.37
N ALA A 236 17.11 2.13 6.38
CA ALA A 236 17.66 2.66 5.13
C ALA A 236 16.60 3.48 4.37
N ALA A 237 15.37 3.00 4.28
CA ALA A 237 14.28 3.76 3.65
C ALA A 237 13.91 5.03 4.42
N GLU A 238 13.97 5.03 5.76
CA GLU A 238 13.78 6.24 6.58
C GLU A 238 14.90 7.27 6.41
N VAL A 239 16.13 6.84 6.11
CA VAL A 239 17.29 7.73 6.00
C VAL A 239 17.49 8.22 4.57
N LEU A 240 17.30 7.35 3.58
CA LEU A 240 17.62 7.57 2.16
C LEU A 240 16.37 7.76 1.28
N GLY A 241 15.20 7.30 1.74
CA GLY A 241 13.94 7.31 0.99
C GLY A 241 13.14 8.61 1.09
N PRO A 242 12.17 8.83 0.18
CA PRO A 242 11.32 10.02 0.18
C PRO A 242 10.47 10.05 1.46
N ARG A 243 10.32 11.26 2.05
CA ARG A 243 9.74 11.47 3.39
C ARG A 243 10.57 10.83 4.51
N GLY A 244 11.88 10.83 4.34
CA GLY A 244 12.82 10.39 5.36
C GLY A 244 12.74 11.22 6.64
N ASP A 245 13.40 10.75 7.69
CA ASP A 245 13.48 11.44 8.98
C ASP A 245 14.22 12.78 8.82
N GLU A 246 13.51 13.90 8.88
CA GLU A 246 14.09 15.24 8.70
C GLU A 246 15.22 15.56 9.69
N LYS A 247 15.25 14.89 10.85
CA LYS A 247 16.26 15.14 11.89
C LYS A 247 17.45 14.19 11.81
N SER A 248 17.24 12.98 11.27
CA SER A 248 18.23 11.90 11.34
C SER A 248 18.60 11.28 9.99
N GLY A 249 17.89 11.65 8.93
CA GLY A 249 18.09 11.20 7.55
C GLY A 249 19.06 12.09 6.79
N CYS A 250 19.49 11.62 5.61
CA CYS A 250 20.48 12.29 4.77
C CYS A 250 20.11 12.16 3.29
N ARG A 251 18.82 12.29 2.97
CA ARG A 251 18.30 12.06 1.61
C ARG A 251 18.90 13.02 0.58
N GLN A 252 19.05 14.30 0.90
CA GLN A 252 19.51 15.28 -0.10
C GLN A 252 20.98 15.08 -0.44
N GLU A 253 21.79 14.77 0.58
CA GLU A 253 23.18 14.35 0.47
C GLU A 253 23.28 13.05 -0.33
N TRP A 254 22.40 12.08 -0.06
CA TRP A 254 22.34 10.83 -0.81
C TRP A 254 22.01 11.05 -2.28
N LEU A 255 21.00 11.87 -2.60
CA LEU A 255 20.65 12.18 -3.99
C LEU A 255 21.78 12.91 -4.73
N SER A 256 22.47 13.82 -4.04
CA SER A 256 23.63 14.53 -4.58
C SER A 256 24.79 13.56 -4.84
N PHE A 257 25.07 12.67 -3.89
CA PHE A 257 26.08 11.64 -4.02
C PHE A 257 25.76 10.67 -5.17
N CYS A 258 24.53 10.16 -5.23
CA CYS A 258 24.02 9.34 -6.33
C CYS A 258 24.22 10.00 -7.70
N SER A 259 23.84 11.28 -7.82
CA SER A 259 24.01 12.06 -9.04
C SER A 259 25.49 12.14 -9.45
N SER A 260 26.40 12.39 -8.48
CA SER A 260 27.84 12.42 -8.73
C SER A 260 28.44 11.08 -9.17
N LYS A 261 27.79 9.97 -8.83
CA LYS A 261 28.20 8.60 -9.19
C LYS A 261 27.45 8.04 -10.41
N GLY A 262 26.55 8.81 -11.02
CA GLY A 262 25.71 8.34 -12.12
C GLY A 262 24.71 7.24 -11.70
N ILE A 263 24.37 7.18 -10.40
CA ILE A 263 23.46 6.18 -9.83
C ILE A 263 22.10 6.83 -9.60
N LYS A 264 21.02 6.11 -9.93
CA LYS A 264 19.66 6.53 -9.58
C LYS A 264 19.24 5.88 -8.26
N SER A 265 18.94 6.69 -7.25
CA SER A 265 18.34 6.18 -6.00
C SER A 265 16.94 5.63 -6.26
N THR A 266 16.69 4.39 -5.84
CA THR A 266 15.41 3.69 -5.99
C THR A 266 14.65 3.50 -4.67
N PHE A 267 15.14 4.07 -3.57
CA PHE A 267 14.44 4.02 -2.28
C PHE A 267 13.08 4.71 -2.36
N THR A 268 12.06 4.06 -1.78
CA THR A 268 10.70 4.59 -1.63
C THR A 268 10.35 4.80 -0.16
N SER A 269 9.24 5.48 0.11
CA SER A 269 8.82 5.75 1.49
C SER A 269 8.31 4.46 2.13
N TYR A 270 8.94 4.00 3.21
CA TYR A 270 8.49 2.77 3.90
C TYR A 270 7.01 2.84 4.37
N ARG A 271 6.47 4.04 4.60
CA ARG A 271 5.14 4.25 5.21
C ARG A 271 3.96 4.12 4.25
N ALA A 272 4.15 4.32 2.93
CA ALA A 272 3.05 4.47 1.97
C ALA A 272 2.41 3.13 1.56
N ASN A 273 3.13 2.32 0.78
CA ASN A 273 2.69 1.01 0.31
C ASN A 273 3.42 -0.08 1.10
N ARG A 274 2.96 -0.37 2.32
CA ARG A 274 3.70 -1.23 3.26
C ARG A 274 3.91 -2.66 2.74
N PHE A 275 3.02 -3.16 1.87
CA PHE A 275 3.10 -4.52 1.35
C PHE A 275 4.14 -4.69 0.24
N ASN A 276 4.32 -3.70 -0.66
CA ASN A 276 5.34 -3.79 -1.72
C ASN A 276 6.65 -3.05 -1.40
N ASN A 277 6.60 -2.00 -0.56
CA ASN A 277 7.78 -1.19 -0.25
C ASN A 277 8.83 -1.96 0.55
N LEU A 278 8.46 -3.02 1.26
CA LEU A 278 9.41 -3.95 1.86
C LEU A 278 10.35 -4.52 0.79
N PHE A 279 9.77 -5.15 -0.22
CA PHE A 279 10.49 -5.82 -1.32
C PHE A 279 11.24 -4.83 -2.21
N GLN A 280 10.61 -3.69 -2.51
CA GLN A 280 11.22 -2.65 -3.32
C GLN A 280 12.44 -2.02 -2.63
N ASN A 281 12.34 -1.70 -1.33
CA ASN A 281 13.48 -1.15 -0.59
C ASN A 281 14.57 -2.20 -0.30
N ALA A 282 14.23 -3.49 -0.20
CA ALA A 282 15.23 -4.56 -0.21
C ALA A 282 16.06 -4.54 -1.50
N THR A 283 15.41 -4.31 -2.65
CA THR A 283 16.10 -4.18 -3.94
C THR A 283 16.94 -2.89 -4.02
N ALA A 284 16.49 -1.79 -3.42
CA ALA A 284 17.25 -0.54 -3.36
C ALA A 284 18.59 -0.68 -2.59
N LEU A 285 18.65 -1.60 -1.62
CA LEU A 285 19.87 -1.92 -0.86
C LEU A 285 20.95 -2.63 -1.70
N ARG A 286 20.70 -2.97 -2.98
CA ARG A 286 21.70 -3.60 -3.87
C ARG A 286 22.96 -2.77 -4.07
N HIS A 287 22.85 -1.46 -3.88
CA HIS A 287 23.98 -0.56 -3.89
C HIS A 287 24.67 -0.53 -2.51
N LYS A 288 24.75 -1.66 -1.79
CA LYS A 288 25.21 -1.74 -0.40
C LYS A 288 26.58 -1.09 -0.20
N ASP A 289 27.52 -1.32 -1.12
CA ASP A 289 28.88 -0.79 -1.01
C ASP A 289 28.90 0.72 -1.26
N THR A 290 28.05 1.19 -2.18
CA THR A 290 27.84 2.62 -2.43
C THR A 290 27.18 3.31 -1.23
N ILE A 291 26.20 2.66 -0.60
CA ILE A 291 25.52 3.16 0.60
C ILE A 291 26.51 3.19 1.77
N TYR A 292 27.28 2.13 1.96
CA TYR A 292 28.31 2.05 2.98
C TYR A 292 29.35 3.17 2.82
N LEU A 293 29.87 3.33 1.61
CA LEU A 293 30.80 4.40 1.25
C LEU A 293 30.22 5.78 1.57
N PHE A 294 28.98 6.03 1.14
CA PHE A 294 28.27 7.28 1.40
C PHE A 294 28.14 7.56 2.90
N LEU A 295 27.66 6.58 3.67
CA LEU A 295 27.41 6.75 5.10
C LEU A 295 28.69 6.95 5.91
N ASN A 296 29.81 6.35 5.51
CA ASN A 296 31.07 6.46 6.23
C ASN A 296 31.94 7.64 5.80
N GLU A 297 31.92 8.02 4.51
CA GLU A 297 32.86 9.02 3.98
C GLU A 297 32.20 10.36 3.61
N PHE A 298 30.89 10.40 3.32
CA PHE A 298 30.23 11.59 2.78
C PHE A 298 29.23 12.24 3.74
N VAL A 299 28.68 11.48 4.70
CA VAL A 299 27.78 12.04 5.71
C VAL A 299 28.61 12.65 6.85
N SER A 300 28.49 13.96 7.04
CA SER A 300 29.27 14.72 8.03
C SER A 300 28.80 14.51 9.48
N HIS A 301 27.56 14.05 9.67
CA HIS A 301 27.00 13.76 10.98
C HIS A 301 26.87 12.25 11.21
N SER A 302 27.06 11.82 12.45
CA SER A 302 26.88 10.43 12.84
C SER A 302 25.85 10.34 13.95
N ASN A 303 24.82 9.53 13.74
CA ASN A 303 23.84 9.17 14.76
C ASN A 303 23.68 7.64 14.84
N LEU A 304 23.06 7.15 15.91
CA LEU A 304 22.89 5.71 16.14
C LEU A 304 22.12 5.00 15.02
N LYS A 305 21.23 5.71 14.30
CA LYS A 305 20.47 5.16 13.17
C LYS A 305 21.40 4.86 12.00
N LEU A 306 22.27 5.81 11.63
CA LEU A 306 23.27 5.61 10.57
C LEU A 306 24.28 4.53 10.94
N GLN A 307 24.77 4.53 12.18
CA GLN A 307 25.67 3.49 12.69
C GLN A 307 25.03 2.10 12.64
N SER A 308 23.73 2.00 12.95
CA SER A 308 22.99 0.73 12.85
C SER A 308 22.93 0.23 11.41
N ILE A 309 22.67 1.12 10.44
CA ILE A 309 22.65 0.75 9.02
C ILE A 309 24.02 0.24 8.58
N VAL A 310 25.10 0.95 8.91
CA VAL A 310 26.47 0.53 8.58
C VAL A 310 26.79 -0.85 9.15
N ALA A 311 26.50 -1.08 10.44
CA ALA A 311 26.73 -2.37 11.09
C ALA A 311 25.88 -3.50 10.49
N ASP A 312 24.62 -3.24 10.14
CA ASP A 312 23.76 -4.23 9.50
C ASP A 312 24.18 -4.52 8.04
N LEU A 313 24.73 -3.53 7.31
CA LEU A 313 25.26 -3.70 5.94
C LEU A 313 26.53 -4.56 5.88
N GLU A 314 27.31 -4.58 6.96
CA GLU A 314 28.53 -5.39 7.08
C GLU A 314 28.25 -6.86 7.41
N ASP A 315 27.06 -7.18 7.92
CA ASP A 315 26.72 -8.56 8.30
C ASP A 315 26.25 -9.37 7.07
N PRO A 316 27.04 -10.36 6.60
CA PRO A 316 26.71 -11.11 5.41
C PRO A 316 25.41 -11.91 5.57
N ARG A 317 25.01 -12.29 6.79
CA ARG A 317 23.77 -13.04 7.03
C ARG A 317 22.54 -12.16 6.81
N ILE A 318 22.60 -10.91 7.25
CA ILE A 318 21.54 -9.92 6.99
C ILE A 318 21.46 -9.66 5.49
N ILE A 319 22.60 -9.43 4.83
CA ILE A 319 22.68 -9.20 3.38
C ILE A 319 22.09 -10.38 2.58
N THR A 320 22.33 -11.63 3.00
CA THR A 320 21.71 -12.82 2.39
C THR A 320 20.17 -12.78 2.49
N SER A 321 19.63 -12.44 3.65
CA SER A 321 18.18 -12.27 3.85
C SER A 321 17.59 -11.15 2.98
N ILE A 322 18.28 -10.01 2.87
CA ILE A 322 17.88 -8.91 1.97
C ILE A 322 17.88 -9.37 0.52
N SER A 323 18.88 -10.16 0.11
CA SER A 323 19.00 -10.67 -1.25
C SER A 323 17.83 -11.57 -1.62
N ALA A 324 17.38 -12.44 -0.71
CA ALA A 324 16.20 -13.27 -0.92
C ALA A 324 14.92 -12.43 -1.12
N LEU A 325 14.74 -11.36 -0.33
CA LEU A 325 13.63 -10.40 -0.52
C LEU A 325 13.74 -9.64 -1.85
N SER A 326 14.95 -9.25 -2.25
CA SER A 326 15.21 -8.58 -3.52
C SER A 326 14.90 -9.49 -4.72
N PHE A 327 15.28 -10.78 -4.66
CA PHE A 327 14.91 -11.76 -5.67
C PHE A 327 13.39 -11.83 -5.82
N LEU A 328 12.67 -11.93 -4.71
CA LEU A 328 11.20 -11.98 -4.73
C LEU A 328 10.57 -10.71 -5.29
N HIS A 329 11.18 -9.54 -5.07
CA HIS A 329 10.71 -8.31 -5.67
C HIS A 329 10.77 -8.36 -7.19
N VAL A 330 11.98 -8.65 -7.69
CA VAL A 330 12.31 -8.67 -9.11
C VAL A 330 11.50 -9.74 -9.84
N CYS A 331 11.40 -10.93 -9.24
CA CYS A 331 10.78 -12.07 -9.91
C CYS A 331 9.26 -12.11 -9.77
N LEU A 332 8.71 -11.61 -8.65
CA LEU A 332 7.29 -11.76 -8.33
C LEU A 332 6.59 -10.46 -8.02
N THR A 333 7.01 -9.72 -6.97
CA THR A 333 6.15 -8.67 -6.42
C THR A 333 6.03 -7.46 -7.34
N GLU A 334 7.11 -7.10 -8.04
CA GLU A 334 7.06 -6.07 -9.08
C GLU A 334 6.27 -6.52 -10.31
N PRO A 335 6.55 -7.67 -10.94
CA PRO A 335 5.70 -8.20 -12.01
C PRO A 335 4.22 -8.29 -11.65
N ASN A 336 3.91 -8.75 -10.43
CA ASN A 336 2.53 -8.84 -9.95
C ASN A 336 1.90 -7.45 -9.79
N TRP A 337 2.67 -6.47 -9.30
CA TRP A 337 2.22 -5.08 -9.25
C TRP A 337 1.92 -4.53 -10.64
N LYS A 338 2.75 -4.83 -11.64
CA LYS A 338 2.51 -4.44 -13.05
C LYS A 338 1.26 -5.12 -13.62
N LEU A 339 1.10 -6.42 -13.37
CA LEU A 339 -0.08 -7.19 -13.77
C LEU A 339 -1.37 -6.62 -13.18
N MET A 340 -1.38 -6.30 -11.88
CA MET A 340 -2.55 -5.70 -11.21
C MET A 340 -2.93 -4.32 -11.75
N ASN A 341 -1.97 -3.56 -12.27
CA ASN A 341 -2.21 -2.24 -12.87
C ASN A 341 -2.37 -2.30 -14.40
N SER A 342 -2.49 -3.51 -14.97
CA SER A 342 -2.64 -3.71 -16.41
C SER A 342 -4.11 -3.83 -16.81
N SER A 343 -4.39 -3.80 -18.11
CA SER A 343 -5.72 -4.02 -18.66
C SER A 343 -6.08 -5.50 -18.86
N LYS A 344 -5.37 -6.43 -18.19
CA LYS A 344 -5.64 -7.87 -18.32
C LYS A 344 -7.00 -8.21 -17.70
N SER A 345 -7.72 -9.14 -18.31
CA SER A 345 -9.04 -9.53 -17.84
C SER A 345 -8.95 -10.32 -16.54
N TYR A 346 -9.97 -10.19 -15.69
CA TYR A 346 -10.11 -11.01 -14.49
C TYR A 346 -10.12 -12.51 -14.81
N ALA A 347 -10.78 -12.88 -15.92
CA ALA A 347 -10.88 -14.26 -16.37
C ALA A 347 -9.51 -14.88 -16.66
N ASP A 348 -8.55 -14.11 -17.17
CA ASP A 348 -7.19 -14.60 -17.46
C ASP A 348 -6.32 -14.74 -16.20
N PHE A 349 -6.75 -14.19 -15.07
CA PHE A 349 -5.90 -14.11 -13.87
C PHE A 349 -5.52 -15.48 -13.31
N HIS A 350 -6.36 -16.50 -13.52
CA HIS A 350 -6.05 -17.88 -13.14
C HIS A 350 -4.75 -18.40 -13.79
N LEU A 351 -4.42 -17.96 -15.01
CA LEU A 351 -3.19 -18.33 -15.70
C LEU A 351 -1.95 -17.78 -14.98
N TYR A 352 -2.03 -16.54 -14.50
CA TYR A 352 -0.94 -15.91 -13.76
C TYR A 352 -0.79 -16.53 -12.37
N VAL A 353 -1.89 -16.80 -11.65
CA VAL A 353 -1.83 -17.48 -10.35
C VAL A 353 -1.26 -18.90 -10.49
N LYS A 354 -1.54 -19.60 -11.59
CA LYS A 354 -0.92 -20.88 -11.91
C LYS A 354 0.60 -20.74 -12.09
N LYS A 355 1.07 -19.76 -12.88
CA LYS A 355 2.50 -19.47 -13.03
C LYS A 355 3.18 -19.13 -11.70
N MET A 356 2.51 -18.36 -10.82
CA MET A 356 3.02 -18.08 -9.46
C MET A 356 3.20 -19.37 -8.65
N LYS A 357 2.22 -20.27 -8.69
CA LYS A 357 2.28 -21.54 -7.98
C LYS A 357 3.40 -22.43 -8.50
N GLU A 358 3.54 -22.53 -9.82
CA GLU A 358 4.63 -23.29 -10.48
C GLU A 358 6.00 -22.73 -10.10
N ALA A 359 6.16 -21.40 -10.09
CA ALA A 359 7.37 -20.75 -9.64
C ALA A 359 7.69 -21.05 -8.16
N PHE A 360 6.70 -21.01 -7.27
CA PHE A 360 6.90 -21.36 -5.86
C PHE A 360 7.34 -22.82 -5.66
N ILE A 361 6.77 -23.76 -6.42
CA ILE A 361 7.19 -25.16 -6.40
C ILE A 361 8.63 -25.27 -6.89
N ALA A 362 8.96 -24.61 -8.00
CA ALA A 362 10.31 -24.60 -8.55
C ALA A 362 11.34 -24.05 -7.55
N TRP A 363 11.07 -22.92 -6.90
CA TRP A 363 11.97 -22.28 -5.94
C TRP A 363 12.16 -23.07 -4.64
N GLN A 364 11.24 -23.98 -4.33
CA GLN A 364 11.39 -24.90 -3.21
C GLN A 364 12.21 -26.15 -3.55
N SER A 365 12.41 -26.45 -4.84
CA SER A 365 13.16 -27.62 -5.29
C SER A 365 14.62 -27.57 -4.84
N ASP A 366 15.20 -28.73 -4.59
CA ASP A 366 16.65 -28.87 -4.33
C ASP A 366 17.49 -28.63 -5.58
N ASP A 367 16.90 -28.84 -6.76
CA ASP A 367 17.52 -28.59 -8.06
C ASP A 367 17.34 -27.14 -8.56
N PHE A 368 16.81 -26.24 -7.72
CA PHE A 368 16.60 -24.85 -8.12
C PHE A 368 17.94 -24.13 -8.30
N ASP A 369 18.26 -23.81 -9.55
CA ASP A 369 19.40 -22.96 -9.90
C ASP A 369 18.94 -21.57 -10.35
N ILE A 370 19.27 -20.56 -9.54
CA ILE A 370 18.98 -19.16 -9.86
C ILE A 370 19.71 -18.69 -11.13
N HIS A 371 20.86 -19.26 -11.46
CA HIS A 371 21.64 -18.90 -12.63
C HIS A 371 21.07 -19.48 -13.93
N ALA A 372 20.29 -20.57 -13.83
CA ALA A 372 19.60 -21.18 -14.97
C ALA A 372 18.28 -20.46 -15.33
N CYS A 373 17.84 -19.46 -14.55
CA CYS A 373 16.62 -18.71 -14.84
C CYS A 373 16.82 -17.81 -16.07
N SER A 374 16.26 -18.21 -17.21
CA SER A 374 16.32 -17.46 -18.48
C SER A 374 15.55 -16.14 -18.45
N THR A 375 14.53 -16.05 -17.60
CA THR A 375 13.77 -14.83 -17.30
C THR A 375 13.69 -14.63 -15.79
N LEU A 376 13.82 -13.38 -15.36
CA LEU A 376 13.67 -13.03 -13.95
C LEU A 376 12.20 -13.03 -13.52
N SER A 377 11.30 -12.55 -14.39
CA SER A 377 9.88 -12.43 -14.05
C SER A 377 9.16 -13.77 -14.14
N VAL A 378 8.28 -14.04 -13.17
CA VAL A 378 7.31 -15.14 -13.22
C VAL A 378 6.27 -14.94 -14.33
N PHE A 379 6.07 -13.69 -14.79
CA PHE A 379 5.12 -13.38 -15.86
C PHE A 379 5.86 -12.82 -17.08
N ASP A 380 5.87 -13.58 -18.17
CA ASP A 380 6.56 -13.22 -19.42
C ASP A 380 6.12 -11.85 -19.96
N ASP A 381 4.82 -11.56 -19.89
CA ASP A 381 4.21 -10.30 -20.34
C ASP A 381 4.53 -9.10 -19.44
N PHE A 382 5.02 -9.34 -18.22
CA PHE A 382 5.30 -8.31 -17.21
C PHE A 382 6.75 -8.43 -16.73
N PRO A 383 7.74 -8.05 -17.55
CA PRO A 383 9.14 -8.13 -17.15
C PRO A 383 9.45 -7.20 -15.98
N SER A 384 10.43 -7.57 -15.16
CA SER A 384 10.97 -6.70 -14.12
C SER A 384 11.60 -5.44 -14.74
N SER A 385 11.62 -4.33 -14.00
CA SER A 385 12.41 -3.15 -14.37
C SER A 385 13.91 -3.43 -14.32
N VAL A 386 14.30 -4.52 -13.66
CA VAL A 386 15.65 -5.05 -13.64
C VAL A 386 15.76 -6.10 -14.74
N SER A 387 16.47 -5.76 -15.82
CA SER A 387 16.63 -6.63 -16.99
C SER A 387 17.77 -7.64 -16.89
N ASP A 388 18.63 -7.51 -15.87
CA ASP A 388 19.86 -8.28 -15.75
C ASP A 388 19.81 -9.15 -14.47
N THR A 389 19.89 -10.47 -14.64
CA THR A 389 20.00 -11.46 -13.54
C THR A 389 21.23 -11.20 -12.69
N SER A 390 22.27 -10.58 -13.28
CA SER A 390 23.44 -10.11 -12.56
C SER A 390 23.05 -9.20 -11.41
N VAL A 391 21.95 -8.45 -11.47
CA VAL A 391 21.56 -7.52 -10.41
C VAL A 391 21.10 -8.25 -9.14
N VAL A 392 20.45 -9.41 -9.28
CA VAL A 392 20.13 -10.26 -8.13
C VAL A 392 21.40 -10.95 -7.65
N THR A 393 22.25 -11.44 -8.58
CA THR A 393 23.50 -12.11 -8.23
C THR A 393 24.65 -11.15 -7.88
N ASN A 394 24.49 -9.84 -8.02
CA ASN A 394 25.51 -8.81 -7.70
C ASN A 394 25.40 -8.39 -6.23
N PHE A 395 24.22 -8.57 -5.63
CA PHE A 395 24.10 -8.67 -4.17
C PHE A 395 24.95 -9.84 -3.63
N LEU A 396 25.15 -10.85 -4.50
CA LEU A 396 25.73 -12.16 -4.26
C LEU A 396 27.12 -12.33 -4.91
N SER A 397 27.74 -11.29 -5.50
CA SER A 397 29.01 -11.42 -6.25
C SER A 397 30.23 -11.02 -5.42
N GLY A 398 30.04 -10.63 -4.15
CA GLY A 398 31.14 -10.49 -3.20
C GLY A 398 31.76 -11.86 -2.89
N SER A 399 33.05 -11.89 -2.56
CA SER A 399 33.84 -13.10 -2.22
C SER A 399 33.35 -13.88 -0.98
N LYS A 400 32.14 -13.58 -0.47
CA LYS A 400 31.51 -14.16 0.72
C LYS A 400 30.08 -14.62 0.48
N PHE A 401 29.63 -14.69 -0.78
CA PHE A 401 28.30 -15.21 -1.06
C PHE A 401 28.21 -16.69 -0.76
N ASP A 402 27.26 -17.03 0.11
CA ASP A 402 26.88 -18.40 0.38
C ASP A 402 25.54 -18.68 -0.30
N SER A 403 25.62 -19.32 -1.46
CA SER A 403 24.45 -19.76 -2.22
C SER A 403 23.55 -20.69 -1.42
N SER A 404 24.10 -21.47 -0.49
CA SER A 404 23.31 -22.38 0.32
C SER A 404 22.45 -21.62 1.34
N SER A 405 23.03 -20.62 2.03
CA SER A 405 22.27 -19.74 2.94
C SER A 405 21.21 -18.92 2.21
N PHE A 406 21.51 -18.41 1.01
CA PHE A 406 20.51 -17.69 0.21
C PHE A 406 19.34 -18.59 -0.18
N LEU A 407 19.62 -19.78 -0.71
CA LEU A 407 18.59 -20.74 -1.09
C LEU A 407 17.78 -21.17 0.13
N HIS A 408 18.42 -21.38 1.29
CA HIS A 408 17.72 -21.67 2.54
C HIS A 408 16.75 -20.54 2.92
N CYS A 409 17.20 -19.28 2.93
CA CYS A 409 16.34 -18.12 3.21
C CYS A 409 15.17 -18.04 2.21
N LEU A 410 15.45 -18.19 0.91
CA LEU A 410 14.43 -18.14 -0.12
C LEU A 410 13.38 -19.25 0.07
N LYS A 411 13.82 -20.49 0.32
CA LYS A 411 12.94 -21.64 0.57
C LYS A 411 12.04 -21.40 1.78
N GLU A 412 12.60 -20.94 2.91
CA GLU A 412 11.81 -20.65 4.11
C GLU A 412 10.77 -19.55 3.85
N ILE A 413 11.15 -18.50 3.11
CA ILE A 413 10.22 -17.44 2.74
C ILE A 413 9.11 -17.99 1.82
N VAL A 414 9.45 -18.76 0.78
CA VAL A 414 8.49 -19.31 -0.20
C VAL A 414 7.58 -20.38 0.41
N ARG A 415 8.07 -21.19 1.34
CA ARG A 415 7.30 -22.24 2.03
C ARG A 415 6.07 -21.70 2.74
N VAL A 416 6.20 -20.60 3.48
CA VAL A 416 5.09 -19.98 4.23
C VAL A 416 4.04 -19.34 3.28
N ARG A 417 4.35 -19.19 2.00
CA ARG A 417 3.55 -18.41 1.04
C ARG A 417 2.63 -19.24 0.17
N GLU A 418 2.87 -20.54 0.04
CA GLU A 418 1.90 -21.43 -0.60
C GLU A 418 0.55 -21.38 0.13
N ASP A 419 0.57 -21.27 1.46
CA ASP A 419 -0.62 -21.11 2.28
C ASP A 419 -1.31 -19.76 2.07
N ALA A 420 -0.56 -18.70 1.80
CA ALA A 420 -1.12 -17.38 1.48
C ALA A 420 -1.80 -17.40 0.11
N LEU A 421 -1.15 -18.02 -0.88
CA LEU A 421 -1.68 -18.18 -2.23
C LEU A 421 -2.97 -19.03 -2.21
N LYS A 422 -2.98 -20.17 -1.50
CA LYS A 422 -4.18 -21.02 -1.35
C LYS A 422 -5.33 -20.32 -0.62
N ARG A 423 -5.03 -19.47 0.37
CA ARG A 423 -6.08 -18.78 1.15
C ARG A 423 -6.66 -17.56 0.46
N GLN A 424 -5.83 -16.78 -0.22
CA GLN A 424 -6.24 -15.47 -0.74
C GLN A 424 -6.54 -15.50 -2.25
N LEU A 425 -6.02 -16.49 -2.98
CA LEU A 425 -6.19 -16.64 -4.42
C LEU A 425 -6.82 -18.00 -4.81
N SER A 426 -7.54 -18.65 -3.87
CA SER A 426 -8.22 -19.93 -4.11
C SER A 426 -9.15 -19.88 -5.31
N ASP A 427 -9.86 -18.78 -5.48
CA ASP A 427 -10.95 -18.68 -6.44
C ASP A 427 -10.41 -18.69 -7.88
N PHE A 428 -9.22 -18.11 -8.07
CA PHE A 428 -8.46 -18.20 -9.31
C PHE A 428 -7.87 -19.59 -9.56
N LEU A 429 -7.51 -20.33 -8.50
CA LEU A 429 -7.07 -21.73 -8.65
C LEU A 429 -8.24 -22.67 -8.97
N LEU A 430 -9.43 -22.39 -8.44
CA LEU A 430 -10.64 -23.21 -8.55
C LEU A 430 -11.45 -22.94 -9.83
N MET A 431 -11.36 -21.76 -10.44
CA MET A 431 -11.97 -21.47 -11.76
C MET A 431 -11.61 -22.52 -12.81
N LEU A 432 -10.40 -23.10 -12.73
CA LEU A 432 -9.95 -24.21 -13.57
C LEU A 432 -10.86 -25.46 -13.48
N LEU A 433 -11.35 -25.80 -12.28
CA LEU A 433 -12.19 -26.97 -12.04
C LEU A 433 -13.64 -26.77 -12.50
N ILE A 434 -14.14 -25.54 -12.43
CA ILE A 434 -15.49 -25.20 -12.89
C ILE A 434 -15.52 -25.15 -14.42
N PHE A 435 -14.53 -24.52 -15.06
CA PHE A 435 -14.44 -24.50 -16.53
C PHE A 435 -14.26 -25.90 -17.12
N LEU A 436 -13.41 -26.75 -16.51
CA LEU A 436 -13.24 -28.15 -16.94
C LEU A 436 -14.49 -29.01 -16.74
N ARG A 437 -15.35 -28.70 -15.75
CA ARG A 437 -16.64 -29.38 -15.53
C ARG A 437 -17.78 -28.88 -16.40
N LEU A 438 -17.64 -27.70 -17.01
CA LEU A 438 -18.65 -27.12 -17.91
C LEU A 438 -18.34 -27.44 -19.39
N VAL A 439 -17.09 -27.77 -19.71
CA VAL A 439 -16.62 -28.08 -21.07
C VAL A 439 -16.50 -29.59 -21.33
N LEU A 440 -16.43 -30.41 -20.28
CA LEU A 440 -16.53 -31.88 -20.32
C LEU A 440 -17.90 -32.33 -19.81
#